data_AF-A0A4V6A712-F1
#
_entry.id   AF-A0A4V6A712-F1
#
_cell.length_a   1.000
_cell.length_b   1.000
_cell.length_c   1.000
_cell.angle_alpha   90.00
_cell.angle_beta   90.00
_cell.angle_gamma   90.00
#
_symmetry.space_group_name_H-M   'P 1'
#
loop_
_entity.id
_entity.type
_entity.pdbx_description
1 polymer ?
#
loop_
_entity_poly.entity_id
_entity_poly.type
_entity_poly.pdbx_seq_one_letter_code
_entity_poly.pdbx_strand_id
1 'polypeptide(L)'
;MKTLVSLVLLFAFAAVVHSQTCRPGQTRCIGCTNYPTCCPLPNAFCCRSGLRCCPAGSICSLDERFCIRFNLAGEEIRTPVASSSALLEDVLTRNAQAN
;
A
#
# COMPACT_ATOMS: atom_id res chain seq x y z
N MET A 1 35.67 -20.25 11.24
CA MET A 1 34.58 -19.56 11.96
C MET A 1 34.13 -18.29 11.22
N LYS A 2 35.03 -17.34 10.93
CA LYS A 2 34.72 -16.07 10.26
C LYS A 2 34.12 -16.20 8.84
N THR A 3 34.60 -17.16 8.05
CA THR A 3 34.10 -17.43 6.68
C THR A 3 32.67 -17.96 6.66
N LEU A 4 32.30 -18.78 7.64
CA LEU A 4 30.97 -19.39 7.75
C LEU A 4 29.93 -18.35 8.19
N VAL A 5 30.29 -17.45 9.11
CA VAL A 5 29.45 -16.31 9.51
C VAL A 5 29.21 -15.35 8.33
N SER A 6 30.23 -15.10 7.52
CA SER A 6 30.12 -14.23 6.34
C SER A 6 29.19 -14.82 5.27
N LEU A 7 29.23 -16.14 5.04
CA LEU A 7 28.33 -16.84 4.13
C LEU A 7 26.87 -16.80 4.60
N VAL A 8 26.64 -17.01 5.91
CA VAL A 8 25.31 -16.94 6.51
C VAL A 8 24.72 -15.53 6.38
N LEU A 9 25.52 -14.49 6.63
CA LEU A 9 25.09 -13.10 6.44
C LEU A 9 24.75 -12.81 4.97
N LEU A 10 25.61 -13.22 4.03
CA LEU A 10 25.36 -12.98 2.60
C LEU A 10 24.08 -13.66 2.10
N PHE A 11 23.80 -14.87 2.59
CA PHE A 11 22.58 -15.62 2.27
C PHE A 11 21.33 -14.98 2.91
N ALA A 12 21.45 -14.51 4.16
CA ALA A 12 20.38 -13.77 4.83
C ALA A 12 20.08 -12.43 4.12
N PHE A 13 21.11 -11.70 3.69
CA PHE A 13 20.96 -10.48 2.91
C PHE A 13 20.29 -10.75 1.56
N ALA A 14 20.68 -11.82 0.85
CA ALA A 14 20.05 -12.22 -0.41
C ALA A 14 18.57 -12.60 -0.24
N ALA A 15 18.21 -13.29 0.85
CA ALA A 15 16.83 -13.63 1.17
C ALA A 15 15.97 -12.39 1.49
N VAL A 16 16.56 -11.34 2.07
CA VAL A 16 15.88 -10.06 2.35
C VAL A 16 15.66 -9.24 1.06
N VAL A 17 16.50 -9.40 0.05
CA VAL A 17 16.45 -8.62 -1.20
C VAL A 17 15.41 -9.14 -2.20
N HIS A 18 14.91 -10.39 -2.06
CA HIS A 18 14.04 -11.01 -3.06
C HIS A 18 12.54 -11.02 -2.71
N SER A 19 11.90 -9.85 -2.61
CA SER A 19 10.46 -9.74 -2.94
C SER A 19 10.01 -8.28 -3.12
N GLN A 20 10.37 -7.68 -4.25
CA GLN A 20 9.72 -6.44 -4.73
C GLN A 20 8.32 -6.72 -5.33
N THR A 21 7.69 -7.81 -4.91
CA THR A 21 6.38 -8.30 -5.37
C THR A 21 5.37 -8.12 -4.25
N CYS A 22 4.19 -7.62 -4.59
CA CYS A 22 3.12 -7.46 -3.61
C CYS A 22 2.66 -8.83 -3.12
N ARG A 23 2.17 -8.91 -1.87
CA ARG A 23 1.59 -10.14 -1.32
C ARG A 23 0.38 -10.57 -2.16
N PRO A 24 0.04 -11.87 -2.20
CA PRO A 24 -1.20 -12.31 -2.84
C PRO A 24 -2.41 -11.55 -2.27
N GLY A 25 -3.29 -11.08 -3.17
CA GLY A 25 -4.45 -10.25 -2.82
C GLY A 25 -4.20 -8.74 -2.81
N GLN A 26 -2.94 -8.30 -2.94
CA GLN A 26 -2.61 -6.88 -3.10
C GLN A 26 -2.54 -6.47 -4.57
N THR A 27 -2.87 -5.22 -4.84
CA THR A 27 -2.79 -4.64 -6.20
C THR A 27 -1.49 -3.85 -6.35
N ARG A 28 -0.72 -4.10 -7.42
CA ARG A 28 0.50 -3.34 -7.71
C ARG A 28 0.13 -1.98 -8.33
N CYS A 29 0.53 -0.90 -7.67
CA CYS A 29 0.37 0.46 -8.13
C CYS A 29 1.67 1.02 -8.66
N ILE A 30 1.65 1.52 -9.90
CA ILE A 30 2.74 2.29 -10.49
C ILE A 30 2.24 3.74 -10.54
N GLY A 31 2.62 4.53 -9.54
CA GLY A 31 2.26 5.95 -9.48
C GLY A 31 3.15 6.84 -10.34
N CYS A 32 2.88 8.14 -10.31
CA CYS A 32 3.78 9.15 -10.88
C CYS A 32 5.17 9.18 -10.21
N THR A 33 5.34 8.53 -9.06
CA THR A 33 6.60 8.47 -8.31
C THR A 33 7.60 7.45 -8.88
N ASN A 34 7.26 6.72 -9.95
CA ASN A 34 8.06 5.64 -10.56
C ASN A 34 8.41 4.47 -9.61
N TYR A 35 7.96 4.51 -8.35
CA TYR A 35 8.19 3.44 -7.38
C TYR A 35 6.94 2.55 -7.31
N PRO A 36 7.07 1.22 -7.48
CA PRO A 36 5.95 0.32 -7.34
C PRO A 36 5.53 0.23 -5.88
N THR A 37 4.26 0.53 -5.60
CA THR A 37 3.68 0.36 -4.27
C THR A 37 2.61 -0.73 -4.28
N CYS A 38 2.30 -1.28 -3.12
CA CYS A 38 1.32 -2.35 -3.00
C CYS A 38 0.08 -1.85 -2.28
N CYS A 39 -1.05 -1.81 -2.99
CA CYS A 39 -2.34 -1.50 -2.40
C CYS A 39 -2.88 -2.73 -1.65
N PRO A 40 -3.32 -2.60 -0.38
CA PRO A 40 -3.86 -3.71 0.39
C PRO A 40 -5.23 -4.20 -0.12
N LEU A 41 -5.94 -3.40 -0.93
CA LEU A 41 -7.25 -3.78 -1.46
C LEU A 41 -7.11 -4.68 -2.70
N PRO A 42 -7.92 -5.74 -2.80
CA PRO A 42 -8.02 -6.54 -4.01
C PRO A 42 -8.79 -5.78 -5.09
N ASN A 43 -8.35 -5.89 -6.34
CA ASN A 43 -8.98 -5.25 -7.50
C ASN A 43 -9.17 -3.72 -7.35
N ALA A 44 -8.30 -3.08 -6.58
CA ALA A 44 -8.32 -1.63 -6.43
C ALA A 44 -7.67 -0.95 -7.63
N PHE A 45 -7.98 0.33 -7.82
CA PHE A 45 -7.27 1.17 -8.76
C PHE A 45 -6.46 2.22 -7.99
N CYS A 46 -5.40 2.69 -8.61
CA CYS A 46 -4.49 3.65 -8.02
C CYS A 46 -4.97 5.07 -8.34
N CYS A 47 -4.98 5.95 -7.34
CA CYS A 47 -5.14 7.38 -7.57
C CYS A 47 -3.91 7.93 -8.32
N ARG A 48 -3.97 9.18 -8.78
CA ARG A 48 -2.92 9.79 -9.63
C ARG A 48 -1.53 9.75 -8.97
N SER A 49 -1.42 9.95 -7.66
CA SER A 49 -0.13 9.80 -6.96
C SER A 49 0.44 8.38 -7.00
N GLY A 50 -0.43 7.36 -7.12
CA GLY A 50 -0.12 5.93 -6.95
C GLY A 50 0.46 5.56 -5.59
N LEU A 51 0.37 6.45 -4.60
CA LEU A 51 0.60 6.18 -3.18
C LEU A 51 -0.70 5.80 -2.45
N ARG A 52 -1.83 6.06 -3.12
CA ARG A 52 -3.17 5.88 -2.60
C ARG A 52 -3.99 5.05 -3.56
N CYS A 53 -4.87 4.22 -3.03
CA CYS A 53 -5.69 3.34 -3.83
C CYS A 53 -7.12 3.20 -3.32
N CYS A 54 -8.05 3.08 -4.27
CA CYS A 54 -9.47 3.07 -4.04
C CYS A 54 -10.10 1.77 -4.57
N PRO A 55 -11.16 1.25 -3.92
CA PRO A 55 -11.82 0.02 -4.36
C PRO A 55 -12.50 0.21 -5.72
N ALA A 56 -12.70 -0.88 -6.44
CA ALA A 56 -13.40 -0.86 -7.72
C ALA A 56 -14.76 -0.13 -7.65
N GLY A 57 -15.05 0.62 -8.71
CA GLY A 57 -16.25 1.43 -8.85
C GLY A 57 -16.14 2.82 -8.20
N SER A 58 -15.26 3.05 -7.24
CA SER A 58 -15.11 4.38 -6.65
C SER A 58 -14.29 5.33 -7.54
N ILE A 59 -14.26 6.61 -7.17
CA ILE A 59 -13.46 7.65 -7.83
C ILE A 59 -12.62 8.34 -6.75
N CYS A 60 -11.36 8.66 -7.02
CA CYS A 60 -10.55 9.42 -6.06
C CYS A 60 -11.01 10.88 -6.00
N SER A 61 -11.12 11.44 -4.79
CA SER A 61 -11.27 12.88 -4.58
C SER A 61 -10.05 13.62 -5.15
N LEU A 62 -10.21 14.89 -5.51
CA LEU A 62 -9.13 15.72 -6.09
C LEU A 62 -7.92 15.84 -5.15
N ASP A 63 -8.17 15.94 -3.86
CA ASP A 63 -7.20 15.96 -2.76
C ASP A 63 -6.66 14.56 -2.40
N GLU A 64 -7.15 13.51 -3.08
CA GLU A 64 -6.80 12.09 -2.91
C GLU A 64 -6.96 11.56 -1.47
N ARG A 65 -7.73 12.22 -0.60
CA ARG A 65 -7.95 11.74 0.78
C ARG A 65 -9.16 10.82 0.91
N PHE A 66 -10.04 10.84 -0.08
CA PHE A 66 -11.26 10.05 -0.09
C PHE A 66 -11.49 9.32 -1.42
N CYS A 67 -12.13 8.17 -1.33
CA CYS A 67 -12.78 7.48 -2.42
C CYS A 67 -14.27 7.82 -2.38
N ILE A 68 -14.80 8.25 -3.51
CA ILE A 68 -16.18 8.72 -3.68
C ILE A 68 -16.95 7.66 -4.45
N ARG A 69 -18.09 7.24 -3.91
CA ARG A 69 -19.07 6.32 -4.55
C ARG A 69 -20.47 6.87 -4.38
N PHE A 70 -21.40 6.34 -5.16
CA PHE A 70 -22.82 6.59 -4.98
C PHE A 70 -23.53 5.27 -4.62
N ASN A 71 -24.47 5.34 -3.69
CA ASN A 71 -25.34 4.21 -3.39
C ASN A 71 -26.54 4.14 -4.37
N LEU A 72 -27.39 3.13 -4.21
CA LEU A 72 -28.58 2.93 -5.04
C LEU A 72 -29.61 4.07 -4.91
N ALA A 73 -29.55 4.84 -3.83
CA ALA A 73 -30.40 6.01 -3.60
C ALA A 73 -29.81 7.31 -4.15
N GLY A 74 -28.63 7.27 -4.79
CA GLY A 74 -27.95 8.45 -5.33
C GLY A 74 -27.22 9.30 -4.29
N GLU A 75 -27.02 8.78 -3.08
CA GLU A 75 -26.27 9.47 -2.03
C GLU A 75 -24.76 9.28 -2.21
N GLU A 76 -24.00 10.36 -2.00
CA GLU A 76 -22.54 10.36 -2.05
C GLU A 76 -21.95 9.74 -0.77
N ILE A 77 -21.15 8.68 -0.94
CA ILE A 77 -20.41 8.01 0.13
C ILE A 77 -18.93 8.34 -0.03
N ARG A 78 -18.32 8.86 1.05
CA ARG A 78 -16.89 9.15 1.13
C ARG A 78 -16.21 8.17 2.08
N THR A 79 -15.28 7.39 1.56
CA THR A 79 -14.42 6.52 2.37
C THR A 79 -12.97 6.99 2.32
N PRO A 80 -12.19 6.87 3.41
CA PRO A 80 -10.77 7.22 3.37
C PRO A 80 -10.02 6.31 2.40
N VAL A 81 -9.05 6.86 1.68
CA VAL A 81 -8.20 6.05 0.79
C VAL A 81 -7.26 5.17 1.59
N ALA A 82 -6.97 3.96 1.10
CA ALA A 82 -5.92 3.15 1.70
C ALA A 82 -4.54 3.62 1.22
N SER A 83 -3.59 3.67 2.15
CA SER A 83 -2.18 3.88 1.81
C SER A 83 -1.61 2.59 1.24
N SER A 84 -0.89 2.68 0.12
CA SER A 84 -0.10 1.55 -0.36
C SER A 84 1.12 1.36 0.56
N SER A 85 1.49 0.10 0.80
CA SER A 85 2.26 -0.36 1.97
C SER A 85 3.77 -0.06 1.95
N ALA A 86 4.17 1.21 1.90
CA ALA A 86 5.56 1.61 2.11
C ALA A 86 5.71 2.91 2.92
N LEU A 87 4.90 3.10 3.95
CA LEU A 87 5.35 3.84 5.12
C LEU A 87 5.03 3.02 6.37
N LEU A 88 6.07 2.73 7.13
CA LEU A 88 6.13 2.02 8.40
C LEU A 88 5.28 2.67 9.52
N GLU A 89 4.32 3.54 9.20
CA GLU A 89 3.72 4.52 10.11
C GLU A 89 2.25 4.25 10.50
N ASP A 90 1.55 3.33 9.84
CA ASP A 90 0.19 2.92 10.30
C ASP A 90 0.24 2.03 11.56
N VAL A 91 1.42 1.45 11.87
CA VAL A 91 1.67 0.69 13.11
C VAL A 91 2.02 1.61 14.29
N LEU A 92 2.60 2.79 14.05
CA LEU A 92 2.96 3.71 15.14
C LEU A 92 1.80 4.61 15.59
N THR A 93 0.89 4.96 14.69
CA THR A 93 -0.23 5.87 15.02
C THR A 93 -1.40 5.19 15.73
N ARG A 94 -1.72 3.92 15.43
CA ARG A 94 -2.71 3.17 16.21
C ARG A 94 -2.26 2.87 17.65
N ASN A 95 -0.97 2.71 17.88
CA ASN A 95 -0.41 2.51 19.23
C ASN A 95 -0.22 3.83 20.01
N ALA A 96 -0.29 5.00 19.36
CA ALA A 96 -0.15 6.30 20.00
C ALA A 96 -1.48 6.98 20.38
N GLN A 97 -2.63 6.46 19.91
CA GLN A 97 -3.97 7.00 20.25
C GLN A 97 -4.76 6.12 21.24
N ALA A 98 -4.13 5.09 21.81
CA ALA A 98 -4.75 4.20 22.82
C ALA A 98 -4.01 4.24 24.17
N ASN A 99 -3.36 5.36 24.50
CA ASN A 99 -2.87 5.68 25.85
C ASN A 99 -3.75 6.78 26.47
#